data_AF-A0A6B3EFM9-F1
#
_entry.id   AF-A0A6B3EFM9-F1
#
_cell.length_a   1.000
_cell.length_b   1.000
_cell.length_c   1.000
_cell.angle_alpha   90.00
_cell.angle_beta   90.00
_cell.angle_gamma   90.00
#
_symmetry.space_group_name_H-M   'P 1'
#
loop_
_entity.id
_entity.type
_entity.pdbx_description
1 polymer ?
#
loop_
_entity_poly.entity_id
_entity_poly.type
_entity_poly.pdbx_seq_one_letter_code
_entity_poly.pdbx_strand_id
1 'polypeptide(L)'
;FLGDARVSPYVTSASRAEADAVTDDVKGTVGLYDTSAKHSIQLTYEQADFDKMMKEFKKDGTKDYIEADLTIDGVYLNDVGVRLKGNSTLSSLRGTKGAQGGGGGFRPGGGAGNDTRGGSGAGGAGTGNAPGGGQAQRAGGGPGGAGGGMVQYDLSAAKPEELPWLVKIDEFVEGRAYQGEREISLRPGSNEQVPLNEALSLSLTTKSGQKAERYGFTELKVNNRPAATRLMVEAPDTDYAEGVADGNGVLYKARANGSFDYQGD
;
A
#
# COMPACT_ATOMS: atom_id res chain seq x y z
N PHE A 1 -18.22 6.27 -19.81
CA PHE A 1 -17.16 5.28 -19.53
C PHE A 1 -15.82 6.03 -19.50
N LEU A 2 -14.89 5.64 -18.61
CA LEU A 2 -13.53 6.20 -18.61
C LEU A 2 -12.61 5.25 -19.38
N GLY A 3 -11.84 5.78 -20.32
CA GLY A 3 -11.03 4.99 -21.24
C GLY A 3 -11.68 4.81 -22.63
N ASP A 4 -10.88 4.36 -23.57
CA ASP A 4 -11.21 4.07 -24.97
C ASP A 4 -11.54 2.58 -25.21
N ALA A 5 -11.07 1.68 -24.34
CA ALA A 5 -11.32 0.24 -24.40
C ALA A 5 -11.98 -0.32 -23.11
N ARG A 6 -12.86 -1.32 -23.27
CA ARG A 6 -13.46 -2.08 -22.16
C ARG A 6 -12.96 -3.53 -22.19
N VAL A 7 -12.29 -3.95 -21.13
CA VAL A 7 -12.02 -5.38 -20.88
C VAL A 7 -13.30 -6.02 -20.32
N SER A 8 -13.73 -7.13 -20.91
CA SER A 8 -14.85 -7.93 -20.44
C SER A 8 -14.41 -9.39 -20.32
N PRO A 9 -14.25 -9.94 -19.10
CA PRO A 9 -13.91 -11.34 -18.93
C PRO A 9 -15.10 -12.23 -19.33
N TYR A 10 -14.86 -13.26 -20.15
CA TYR A 10 -15.84 -14.30 -20.41
C TYR A 10 -15.56 -15.50 -19.52
N VAL A 11 -16.42 -15.72 -18.53
CA VAL A 11 -16.36 -16.87 -17.62
C VAL A 11 -17.19 -18.00 -18.22
N THR A 12 -16.53 -19.05 -18.71
CA THR A 12 -17.19 -20.22 -19.34
C THR A 12 -17.48 -21.36 -18.36
N SER A 13 -16.98 -21.27 -17.13
CA SER A 13 -17.18 -22.25 -16.06
C SER A 13 -18.32 -21.82 -15.12
N ALA A 14 -19.35 -22.65 -14.98
CA ALA A 14 -20.52 -22.41 -14.12
C ALA A 14 -20.25 -22.56 -12.60
N SER A 15 -18.99 -22.68 -12.18
CA SER A 15 -18.59 -22.71 -10.78
C SER A 15 -18.71 -21.30 -10.17
N ARG A 16 -19.93 -20.91 -9.78
CA ARG A 16 -20.14 -19.86 -8.78
C ARG A 16 -19.45 -20.35 -7.51
N ALA A 17 -18.30 -19.76 -7.19
CA ALA A 17 -17.76 -19.87 -5.85
C ALA A 17 -18.66 -19.00 -4.96
N GLU A 18 -19.72 -19.61 -4.44
CA GLU A 18 -20.45 -19.00 -3.33
C GLU A 18 -19.42 -18.82 -2.21
N ALA A 19 -19.24 -17.58 -1.75
CA ALA A 19 -18.60 -17.37 -0.46
C ALA A 19 -19.45 -18.10 0.58
N ASP A 20 -18.81 -18.66 1.61
CA ASP A 20 -19.54 -19.32 2.69
C ASP A 20 -20.64 -18.39 3.22
N ALA A 21 -21.78 -18.91 3.63
CA ALA A 21 -22.86 -18.05 4.12
C ALA A 21 -22.38 -17.26 5.35
N VAL A 22 -22.72 -15.96 5.44
CA VAL A 22 -22.57 -15.24 6.71
C VAL A 22 -23.66 -15.78 7.65
N THR A 23 -23.24 -16.50 8.68
CA THR A 23 -24.11 -17.14 9.67
C THR A 23 -24.21 -16.34 10.97
N ASP A 24 -23.20 -15.52 11.27
CA ASP A 24 -23.15 -14.61 12.43
C ASP A 24 -22.70 -13.21 11.99
N ASP A 25 -23.64 -12.29 11.78
CA ASP A 25 -23.33 -10.90 11.42
C ASP A 25 -23.41 -9.97 12.63
N VAL A 26 -22.25 -9.74 13.25
CA VAL A 26 -22.07 -8.89 14.43
C VAL A 26 -22.40 -7.45 14.08
N LYS A 27 -23.33 -6.85 14.84
CA LYS A 27 -23.79 -5.47 14.59
C LYS A 27 -22.90 -4.45 15.31
N GLY A 28 -22.32 -3.53 14.54
CA GLY A 28 -21.67 -2.33 15.05
C GLY A 28 -22.64 -1.25 15.52
N THR A 29 -22.16 -0.33 16.35
CA THR A 29 -22.91 0.83 16.90
C THR A 29 -23.07 1.97 15.89
N VAL A 30 -22.13 2.09 14.94
CA VAL A 30 -22.10 3.05 13.83
C VAL A 30 -21.71 2.29 12.56
N GLY A 31 -22.09 2.76 11.37
CA GLY A 31 -21.69 2.12 10.12
C GLY A 31 -20.17 2.18 9.91
N LEU A 32 -19.51 1.04 9.68
CA LEU A 32 -18.04 0.89 9.73
C LEU A 32 -17.25 1.90 8.87
N TYR A 33 -17.81 2.32 7.74
CA TYR A 33 -17.18 3.28 6.81
C TYR A 33 -17.89 4.64 6.80
N ASP A 34 -18.54 5.04 7.90
CA ASP A 34 -19.17 6.35 8.02
C ASP A 34 -18.12 7.45 8.22
N THR A 35 -17.72 8.07 7.12
CA THR A 35 -16.75 9.20 7.12
C THR A 35 -17.17 10.41 7.97
N SER A 36 -18.41 10.49 8.47
CA SER A 36 -18.87 11.53 9.40
C SER A 36 -18.66 11.18 10.87
N ALA A 37 -18.45 9.89 11.18
CA ALA A 37 -18.24 9.38 12.52
C ALA A 37 -16.75 9.42 12.93
N LYS A 38 -16.50 9.23 14.23
CA LYS A 38 -15.16 8.98 14.77
C LYS A 38 -15.03 7.50 15.03
N HIS A 39 -14.29 6.79 14.17
CA HIS A 39 -14.02 5.37 14.38
C HIS A 39 -12.80 5.16 15.27
N SER A 40 -12.86 4.10 16.07
CA SER A 40 -11.73 3.57 16.83
C SER A 40 -11.63 2.06 16.68
N ILE A 41 -10.41 1.59 16.43
CA ILE A 41 -10.07 0.17 16.32
C ILE A 41 -8.94 -0.14 17.29
N GLN A 42 -9.13 -1.16 18.12
CA GLN A 42 -8.07 -1.78 18.89
C GLN A 42 -7.84 -3.21 18.40
N LEU A 43 -6.58 -3.54 18.10
CA LEU A 43 -6.11 -4.91 17.90
C LEU A 43 -5.31 -5.35 19.13
N THR A 44 -5.57 -6.53 19.66
CA THR A 44 -4.78 -7.12 20.76
C THR A 44 -4.35 -8.54 20.39
N TYR A 45 -3.05 -8.85 20.46
CA TYR A 45 -2.50 -10.15 20.06
C TYR A 45 -1.27 -10.52 20.89
N GLU A 46 -0.91 -11.82 20.91
CA GLU A 46 0.32 -12.27 21.55
C GLU A 46 1.57 -11.72 20.85
N GLN A 47 2.47 -11.11 21.63
CA GLN A 47 3.71 -10.54 21.09
C GLN A 47 4.61 -11.61 20.45
N ALA A 48 4.56 -12.86 20.95
CA ALA A 48 5.31 -13.98 20.41
C ALA A 48 4.91 -14.33 18.96
N ASP A 49 3.60 -14.29 18.66
CA ASP A 49 3.08 -14.58 17.32
C ASP A 49 3.39 -13.46 16.33
N PHE A 50 3.30 -12.19 16.76
CA PHE A 50 3.78 -11.08 15.95
C PHE A 50 5.28 -11.17 15.66
N ASP A 51 6.10 -11.49 16.67
CA ASP A 51 7.55 -11.64 16.49
C ASP A 51 7.89 -12.80 15.54
N LYS A 52 7.12 -13.91 15.60
CA LYS A 52 7.18 -15.03 14.65
C LYS A 52 6.80 -14.59 13.23
N MET A 53 5.62 -13.97 13.05
CA MET A 53 5.16 -13.46 11.75
C MET A 53 6.18 -12.51 11.13
N MET A 54 6.72 -11.57 11.92
CA MET A 54 7.73 -10.61 11.45
C MET A 54 9.06 -11.28 11.09
N LYS A 55 9.43 -12.39 11.75
CA LYS A 55 10.63 -13.19 11.43
C LYS A 55 10.45 -13.97 10.13
N GLU A 56 9.30 -14.60 9.92
CA GLU A 56 8.96 -15.35 8.70
C GLU A 56 8.84 -14.39 7.51
N PHE A 57 8.12 -13.28 7.67
CA PHE A 57 8.03 -12.21 6.67
C PHE A 57 9.40 -11.64 6.24
N LYS A 58 10.36 -11.54 7.15
CA LYS A 58 11.74 -11.11 6.82
C LYS A 58 12.59 -12.21 6.18
N LYS A 59 12.28 -13.48 6.43
CA LYS A 59 13.05 -14.64 5.92
C LYS A 59 12.71 -14.95 4.47
N ASP A 60 11.44 -15.11 4.16
CA ASP A 60 10.94 -15.58 2.86
C ASP A 60 9.74 -14.77 2.35
N GLY A 61 9.14 -13.93 3.21
CA GLY A 61 8.07 -13.03 2.80
C GLY A 61 6.67 -13.52 3.10
N THR A 62 6.55 -14.65 3.80
CA THR A 62 5.31 -15.22 4.35
C THR A 62 4.56 -14.19 5.22
N LYS A 63 3.23 -14.27 5.23
CA LYS A 63 2.32 -13.32 5.90
C LYS A 63 1.09 -14.08 6.38
N ASP A 64 1.33 -15.12 7.16
CA ASP A 64 0.27 -15.94 7.71
C ASP A 64 -0.53 -15.12 8.74
N TYR A 65 -1.77 -15.52 8.96
CA TYR A 65 -2.59 -14.90 10.01
C TYR A 65 -2.06 -15.31 11.39
N ILE A 66 -2.10 -14.36 12.33
CA ILE A 66 -2.03 -14.64 13.76
C ILE A 66 -3.39 -14.35 14.38
N GLU A 67 -3.68 -15.03 15.48
CA GLU A 67 -4.88 -14.81 16.27
C GLU A 67 -4.80 -13.48 17.03
N ALA A 68 -5.92 -12.78 17.08
CA ALA A 68 -6.04 -11.48 17.74
C ALA A 68 -7.48 -11.24 18.21
N ASP A 69 -7.61 -10.41 19.23
CA ASP A 69 -8.85 -9.72 19.57
C ASP A 69 -8.96 -8.42 18.77
N LEU A 70 -10.19 -8.10 18.38
CA LEU A 70 -10.58 -6.88 17.71
C LEU A 70 -11.61 -6.14 18.56
N THR A 71 -11.49 -4.82 18.64
CA THR A 71 -12.58 -3.95 19.10
C THR A 71 -12.80 -2.86 18.08
N ILE A 72 -14.03 -2.70 17.59
CA ILE A 72 -14.46 -1.62 16.68
C ILE A 72 -15.53 -0.81 17.41
N ASP A 73 -15.30 0.48 17.64
CA ASP A 73 -16.29 1.41 18.22
C ASP A 73 -16.97 0.91 19.52
N GLY A 74 -16.19 0.19 20.33
CA GLY A 74 -16.61 -0.42 21.59
C GLY A 74 -17.21 -1.83 21.48
N VAL A 75 -17.42 -2.36 20.26
CA VAL A 75 -17.87 -3.74 20.03
C VAL A 75 -16.65 -4.66 19.93
N TYR A 76 -16.58 -5.66 20.81
CA TYR A 76 -15.47 -6.61 20.90
C TYR A 76 -15.75 -7.91 20.15
N LEU A 77 -14.74 -8.43 19.46
CA LEU A 77 -14.72 -9.71 18.76
C LEU A 77 -13.40 -10.43 19.10
N ASN A 78 -13.49 -11.58 19.76
CA ASN A 78 -12.38 -12.50 19.97
C ASN A 78 -12.02 -13.26 18.68
N ASP A 79 -10.83 -13.87 18.63
CA ASP A 79 -10.44 -14.87 17.64
C ASP A 79 -10.59 -14.39 16.18
N VAL A 80 -10.10 -13.19 15.85
CA VAL A 80 -9.95 -12.72 14.47
C VAL A 80 -8.53 -13.01 13.94
N GLY A 81 -8.39 -13.15 12.62
CA GLY A 81 -7.09 -13.23 11.98
C GLY A 81 -6.52 -11.84 11.67
N VAL A 82 -5.26 -11.57 12.01
CA VAL A 82 -4.53 -10.39 11.51
C VAL A 82 -3.25 -10.76 10.78
N ARG A 83 -2.98 -10.09 9.65
CA ARG A 83 -1.72 -10.27 8.89
C ARG A 83 -1.28 -9.00 8.16
N LEU A 84 -0.01 -8.97 7.76
CA LEU A 84 0.54 -7.88 6.94
C LEU A 84 -0.06 -7.85 5.53
N LYS A 85 -0.48 -6.67 5.05
CA LYS A 85 -1.07 -6.45 3.71
C LYS A 85 -0.10 -5.68 2.79
N GLY A 86 -0.20 -5.93 1.48
CA GLY A 86 0.59 -5.23 0.45
C GLY A 86 1.96 -5.86 0.18
N ASN A 87 2.58 -5.52 -0.95
CA ASN A 87 3.91 -6.05 -1.33
C ASN A 87 4.96 -4.93 -1.36
N SER A 88 4.78 -3.94 -2.24
CA SER A 88 5.72 -2.82 -2.39
C SER A 88 5.88 -2.01 -1.09
N THR A 89 4.78 -1.77 -0.37
CA THR A 89 4.82 -1.00 0.89
C THR A 89 5.57 -1.70 2.01
N LEU A 90 5.57 -3.04 2.05
CA LEU A 90 6.32 -3.81 3.04
C LEU A 90 7.80 -4.02 2.64
N SER A 91 8.25 -3.51 1.50
CA SER A 91 9.64 -3.68 1.04
C SER A 91 10.66 -3.04 2.00
N SER A 92 10.30 -1.91 2.63
CA SER A 92 11.11 -1.25 3.67
C SER A 92 11.37 -2.16 4.87
N LEU A 93 10.35 -2.91 5.33
CA LEU A 93 10.43 -3.81 6.49
C LEU A 93 11.31 -5.05 6.29
N ARG A 94 11.53 -5.47 5.04
CA ARG A 94 12.40 -6.62 4.74
C ARG A 94 13.90 -6.28 4.91
N GLY A 95 14.25 -5.00 4.73
CA GLY A 95 15.60 -4.48 4.88
C GLY A 95 16.55 -4.94 3.77
N THR A 96 17.22 -3.99 3.11
CA THR A 96 18.28 -4.30 2.14
C THR A 96 19.50 -4.86 2.87
N LYS A 97 19.53 -6.17 3.07
CA LYS A 97 20.66 -6.91 3.67
C LYS A 97 21.82 -7.03 2.68
N GLY A 98 22.41 -5.90 2.30
CA GLY A 98 23.41 -5.83 1.23
C GLY A 98 23.86 -4.42 0.84
N ALA A 99 24.21 -3.55 1.79
CA ALA A 99 24.85 -2.26 1.50
C ALA A 99 25.89 -1.83 2.56
N GLN A 100 26.57 -2.78 3.20
CA GLN A 100 27.81 -2.49 3.94
C GLN A 100 29.00 -2.86 3.05
N GLY A 101 29.44 -1.90 2.23
CA GLY A 101 30.44 -2.14 1.19
C GLY A 101 30.77 -0.89 0.38
N GLY A 102 31.25 0.16 1.05
CA GLY A 102 31.50 1.46 0.41
C GLY A 102 32.12 2.48 1.36
N GLY A 103 33.30 2.17 1.91
CA GLY A 103 34.04 3.05 2.81
C GLY A 103 34.61 4.30 2.10
N GLY A 104 33.75 5.26 1.78
CA GLY A 104 34.13 6.59 1.28
C GLY A 104 34.59 7.50 2.41
N GLY A 105 35.71 7.17 3.05
CA GLY A 105 36.24 7.94 4.17
C GLY A 105 36.67 9.35 3.75
N PHE A 106 36.09 10.36 4.38
CA PHE A 106 36.57 11.74 4.30
C PHE A 106 38.05 11.82 4.73
N ARG A 107 38.95 12.20 3.81
CA ARG A 107 40.32 12.63 4.15
C ARG A 107 40.51 14.08 3.75
N PRO A 108 40.71 15.01 4.71
CA PRO A 108 41.04 16.39 4.41
C PRO A 108 42.57 16.59 4.27
N GLY A 109 42.99 17.30 3.23
CA GLY A 109 44.30 17.95 3.14
C GLY A 109 45.49 17.09 2.66
N GLY A 110 46.35 17.70 1.85
CA GLY A 110 47.60 17.12 1.34
C GLY A 110 47.86 17.57 -0.10
N GLY A 111 48.84 18.44 -0.32
CA GLY A 111 49.11 19.04 -1.62
C GLY A 111 50.28 18.40 -2.40
N ALA A 112 50.53 18.99 -3.58
CA ALA A 112 51.74 18.87 -4.42
C ALA A 112 52.12 17.48 -4.96
N GLY A 113 52.25 17.40 -6.29
CA GLY A 113 52.81 16.25 -7.00
C GLY A 113 52.71 16.47 -8.51
N ASN A 114 53.86 16.61 -9.18
CA ASN A 114 53.97 16.95 -10.60
C ASN A 114 53.97 15.70 -11.51
N ASP A 115 54.06 15.94 -12.83
CA ASP A 115 54.76 15.11 -13.82
C ASP A 115 54.03 14.10 -14.75
N THR A 116 53.59 14.69 -15.87
CA THR A 116 53.99 14.39 -17.27
C THR A 116 53.33 13.32 -18.17
N ARG A 117 53.15 13.75 -19.45
CA ARG A 117 53.03 13.01 -20.75
C ARG A 117 51.65 12.45 -21.12
N GLY A 118 51.10 12.70 -22.33
CA GLY A 118 51.51 13.65 -23.39
C GLY A 118 50.80 13.46 -24.76
N GLY A 119 50.74 14.53 -25.58
CA GLY A 119 50.37 14.55 -27.02
C GLY A 119 48.86 14.53 -27.36
N SER A 120 48.37 15.16 -28.45
CA SER A 120 48.96 16.10 -29.44
C SER A 120 47.88 16.73 -30.37
N GLY A 121 48.11 17.94 -30.92
CA GLY A 121 47.28 18.64 -31.95
C GLY A 121 46.35 19.74 -31.39
N ALA A 122 46.53 21.06 -31.58
CA ALA A 122 46.54 21.91 -32.81
C ALA A 122 45.20 21.90 -33.58
N GLY A 123 44.50 22.99 -33.94
CA GLY A 123 44.60 24.47 -33.77
C GLY A 123 43.68 25.17 -34.81
N GLY A 124 43.23 26.44 -34.75
CA GLY A 124 43.36 27.58 -33.82
C GLY A 124 42.68 28.87 -34.40
N ALA A 125 42.61 29.98 -33.63
CA ALA A 125 41.98 31.30 -33.95
C ALA A 125 40.43 31.35 -34.10
N GLY A 126 39.70 32.43 -33.76
CA GLY A 126 40.08 33.69 -33.09
C GLY A 126 38.93 34.73 -33.02
N THR A 127 39.06 35.72 -32.11
CA THR A 127 38.36 37.05 -32.04
C THR A 127 36.82 37.14 -31.91
N GLY A 128 36.35 38.03 -31.02
CA GLY A 128 34.97 38.57 -31.01
C GLY A 128 34.55 39.17 -29.66
N ASN A 129 34.18 40.46 -29.62
CA ASN A 129 33.84 41.19 -28.39
C ASN A 129 32.32 41.19 -28.09
N ALA A 130 31.94 41.50 -26.85
CA ALA A 130 30.56 41.48 -26.30
C ALA A 130 29.67 42.67 -26.77
N PRO A 131 28.47 42.96 -26.20
CA PRO A 131 27.55 42.17 -25.34
C PRO A 131 26.07 42.20 -25.80
N GLY A 132 25.17 41.41 -25.18
CA GLY A 132 23.74 41.77 -25.13
C GLY A 132 22.70 40.65 -25.00
N GLY A 133 21.80 40.80 -24.01
CA GLY A 133 20.39 40.39 -24.12
C GLY A 133 20.01 38.94 -23.75
N GLY A 134 19.10 38.81 -22.79
CA GLY A 134 18.20 37.65 -22.67
C GLY A 134 18.56 36.62 -21.60
N GLN A 135 17.93 36.74 -20.43
CA GLN A 135 17.74 35.62 -19.50
C GLN A 135 16.75 34.61 -20.13
N ALA A 136 17.27 33.71 -20.97
CA ALA A 136 16.55 32.52 -21.40
C ALA A 136 16.99 31.34 -20.52
N GLN A 137 16.23 31.12 -19.45
CA GLN A 137 16.49 30.06 -18.48
C GLN A 137 16.28 28.70 -19.16
N ARG A 138 17.39 28.09 -19.62
CA ARG A 138 17.37 26.78 -20.28
C ARG A 138 16.86 25.74 -19.29
N ALA A 139 15.60 25.33 -19.46
CA ALA A 139 15.07 24.14 -18.82
C ALA A 139 15.89 22.94 -19.28
N GLY A 140 16.81 22.48 -18.43
CA GLY A 140 17.56 21.26 -18.65
C GLY A 140 16.60 20.08 -18.63
N GLY A 141 16.45 19.41 -19.77
CA GLY A 141 15.69 18.16 -19.85
C GLY A 141 16.39 17.07 -19.02
N GLY A 142 15.89 16.83 -17.81
CA GLY A 142 16.24 15.64 -17.03
C GLY A 142 15.39 14.45 -17.49
N PRO A 143 15.96 13.23 -17.62
CA PRO A 143 15.21 12.03 -17.97
C PRO A 143 14.39 11.54 -16.76
N GLY A 144 13.31 12.24 -16.46
CA GLY A 144 12.31 11.89 -15.44
C GLY A 144 11.01 11.47 -16.09
N GLY A 145 10.97 10.27 -16.66
CA GLY A 145 9.72 9.68 -17.17
C GLY A 145 8.69 9.57 -16.05
N ALA A 146 7.42 9.90 -16.35
CA ALA A 146 6.34 9.95 -15.39
C ALA A 146 5.96 8.56 -14.85
N GLY A 147 6.72 8.08 -13.86
CA GLY A 147 6.34 6.95 -13.03
C GLY A 147 5.49 7.42 -11.86
N GLY A 148 4.27 6.91 -11.75
CA GLY A 148 3.43 7.09 -10.55
C GLY A 148 4.08 6.42 -9.35
N GLY A 149 4.90 7.18 -8.62
CA GLY A 149 5.60 6.69 -7.43
C GLY A 149 4.61 6.28 -6.35
N MET A 150 4.62 5.00 -5.97
CA MET A 150 3.90 4.52 -4.79
C MET A 150 4.38 5.30 -3.56
N VAL A 151 3.44 5.83 -2.77
CA VAL A 151 3.77 6.51 -1.50
C VAL A 151 4.52 5.52 -0.61
N GLN A 152 5.77 5.84 -0.29
CA GLN A 152 6.65 4.99 0.49
C GLN A 152 6.70 5.49 1.93
N TYR A 153 6.14 4.70 2.84
CA TYR A 153 6.20 4.98 4.28
C TYR A 153 7.47 4.39 4.88
N ASP A 154 8.11 5.14 5.77
CA ASP A 154 9.10 4.58 6.69
C ASP A 154 8.33 3.80 7.77
N LEU A 155 8.43 2.47 7.69
CA LEU A 155 7.67 1.53 8.51
C LEU A 155 8.62 0.73 9.38
N SER A 156 8.20 0.45 10.62
CA SER A 156 8.99 -0.35 11.56
C SER A 156 8.11 -1.36 12.30
N ALA A 157 8.63 -2.57 12.49
CA ALA A 157 8.04 -3.56 13.40
C ALA A 157 7.97 -3.07 14.85
N ALA A 158 8.76 -2.05 15.22
CA ALA A 158 8.70 -1.40 16.51
C ALA A 158 7.47 -0.48 16.68
N LYS A 159 6.68 -0.28 15.63
CA LYS A 159 5.43 0.50 15.59
C LYS A 159 4.35 -0.27 14.79
N PRO A 160 3.79 -1.38 15.31
CA PRO A 160 2.77 -2.15 14.61
C PRO A 160 1.53 -1.34 14.23
N GLU A 161 1.23 -0.26 14.95
CA GLU A 161 0.18 0.73 14.64
C GLU A 161 0.45 1.54 13.36
N GLU A 162 1.65 1.49 12.77
CA GLU A 162 1.99 2.07 11.45
C GLU A 162 1.87 1.06 10.30
N LEU A 163 1.83 -0.23 10.60
CA LEU A 163 1.88 -1.30 9.60
C LEU A 163 0.56 -1.46 8.84
N PRO A 164 0.60 -1.91 7.57
CA PRO A 164 -0.61 -2.21 6.81
C PRO A 164 -1.17 -3.57 7.24
N TRP A 165 -2.38 -3.58 7.78
CA TRP A 165 -3.04 -4.80 8.23
C TRP A 165 -4.15 -5.23 7.29
N LEU A 166 -4.37 -6.54 7.24
CA LEU A 166 -5.62 -7.14 6.86
C LEU A 166 -6.14 -7.89 8.08
N VAL A 167 -7.31 -7.47 8.55
CA VAL A 167 -8.08 -8.15 9.60
C VAL A 167 -9.10 -9.03 8.90
N LYS A 168 -9.23 -10.30 9.30
CA LYS A 168 -10.19 -11.27 8.77
C LYS A 168 -11.04 -11.80 9.93
N ILE A 169 -12.33 -11.45 9.90
CA ILE A 169 -13.29 -11.63 11.01
C ILE A 169 -13.65 -13.11 11.22
N ASP A 170 -13.58 -13.92 10.16
CA ASP A 170 -13.94 -15.33 10.11
C ASP A 170 -12.74 -16.31 10.05
N GLU A 171 -11.50 -15.85 10.24
CA GLU A 171 -10.31 -16.72 10.13
C GLU A 171 -10.34 -17.90 11.13
N PHE A 172 -10.80 -17.65 12.36
CA PHE A 172 -10.92 -18.67 13.42
C PHE A 172 -12.37 -18.91 13.88
N VAL A 173 -13.34 -18.17 13.33
CA VAL A 173 -14.78 -18.32 13.63
C VAL A 173 -15.56 -18.32 12.31
N GLU A 174 -15.81 -19.52 11.79
CA GLU A 174 -16.45 -19.74 10.49
C GLU A 174 -17.80 -19.00 10.36
N GLY A 175 -18.00 -18.32 9.23
CA GLY A 175 -19.26 -17.63 8.90
C GLY A 175 -19.51 -16.31 9.64
N ARG A 176 -18.57 -15.83 10.47
CA ARG A 176 -18.70 -14.55 11.18
C ARG A 176 -18.36 -13.33 10.31
N ALA A 177 -19.16 -12.28 10.41
CA ALA A 177 -18.90 -10.97 9.81
C ALA A 177 -19.13 -9.84 10.82
N TYR A 178 -18.66 -8.64 10.49
CA TYR A 178 -19.00 -7.41 11.20
C TYR A 178 -19.69 -6.44 10.24
N GLN A 179 -20.99 -6.21 10.43
CA GLN A 179 -21.84 -5.43 9.52
C GLN A 179 -21.78 -5.92 8.06
N GLY A 180 -21.70 -7.24 7.87
CA GLY A 180 -21.53 -7.91 6.58
C GLY A 180 -20.07 -8.00 6.09
N GLU A 181 -19.12 -7.32 6.73
CA GLU A 181 -17.71 -7.36 6.31
C GLU A 181 -16.97 -8.55 6.92
N ARG A 182 -16.30 -9.33 6.07
CA ARG A 182 -15.38 -10.41 6.48
C ARG A 182 -13.93 -9.97 6.58
N GLU A 183 -13.51 -9.03 5.73
CA GLU A 183 -12.14 -8.52 5.72
C GLU A 183 -12.12 -6.99 5.82
N ILE A 184 -11.27 -6.47 6.70
CA ILE A 184 -11.06 -5.03 6.89
C ILE A 184 -9.59 -4.72 6.57
N SER A 185 -9.35 -3.79 5.65
CA SER A 185 -8.00 -3.33 5.34
C SER A 185 -7.65 -2.07 6.13
N LEU A 186 -6.60 -2.13 6.95
CA LEU A 186 -6.00 -0.93 7.54
C LEU A 186 -4.79 -0.55 6.68
N ARG A 187 -4.87 0.61 6.03
CA ARG A 187 -3.80 1.11 5.15
C ARG A 187 -2.63 1.63 6.00
N PRO A 188 -1.38 1.56 5.50
CA PRO A 188 -0.20 1.97 6.24
C PRO A 188 -0.15 3.49 6.40
N GLY A 189 0.61 3.94 7.41
CA GLY A 189 0.94 5.34 7.63
C GLY A 189 2.25 5.45 8.41
N SER A 190 2.83 6.63 8.51
CA SER A 190 4.06 6.85 9.28
C SER A 190 4.01 8.20 10.00
N ASN A 191 4.07 8.17 11.33
CA ASN A 191 3.76 9.30 12.19
C ASN A 191 2.38 9.89 11.81
N GLU A 192 2.31 11.18 11.50
CA GLU A 192 1.09 11.90 11.07
C GLU A 192 0.67 11.59 9.61
N GLN A 193 1.49 10.89 8.82
CA GLN A 193 1.20 10.62 7.42
C GLN A 193 0.16 9.50 7.25
N VAL A 194 -0.88 9.78 6.46
CA VAL A 194 -1.93 8.85 6.06
C VAL A 194 -2.25 9.02 4.56
N PRO A 195 -2.77 7.99 3.86
CA PRO A 195 -3.00 8.03 2.41
C PRO A 195 -4.25 8.86 2.01
N LEU A 196 -4.23 10.17 2.25
CA LEU A 196 -5.30 11.09 1.86
C LEU A 196 -5.58 11.07 0.34
N ASN A 197 -4.56 10.80 -0.47
CA ASN A 197 -4.68 10.66 -1.91
C ASN A 197 -5.56 9.46 -2.31
N GLU A 198 -5.56 8.38 -1.53
CA GLU A 198 -6.41 7.21 -1.75
C GLU A 198 -7.86 7.54 -1.39
N ALA A 199 -8.10 8.08 -0.19
CA ALA A 199 -9.41 8.54 0.25
C ALA A 199 -10.06 9.53 -0.73
N LEU A 200 -9.28 10.49 -1.24
CA LEU A 200 -9.73 11.44 -2.27
C LEU A 200 -10.07 10.72 -3.58
N SER A 201 -9.25 9.77 -4.01
CA SER A 201 -9.49 9.00 -5.24
C SER A 201 -10.77 8.17 -5.15
N LEU A 202 -10.97 7.44 -4.05
CA LEU A 202 -12.21 6.67 -3.78
C LEU A 202 -13.44 7.59 -3.76
N SER A 203 -13.34 8.75 -3.10
CA SER A 203 -14.37 9.79 -3.11
C SER A 203 -14.72 10.28 -4.53
N LEU A 204 -13.73 10.50 -5.39
CA LEU A 204 -13.94 10.96 -6.77
C LEU A 204 -14.53 9.87 -7.66
N THR A 205 -14.08 8.62 -7.52
CA THR A 205 -14.64 7.44 -8.22
C THR A 205 -16.11 7.27 -7.87
N THR A 206 -16.47 7.28 -6.58
CA THR A 206 -17.87 7.21 -6.12
C THR A 206 -18.70 8.36 -6.69
N LYS A 207 -18.20 9.61 -6.65
CA LYS A 207 -18.89 10.78 -7.22
C LYS A 207 -19.05 10.73 -8.74
N SER A 208 -18.25 9.93 -9.45
CA SER A 208 -18.42 9.68 -10.89
C SER A 208 -19.52 8.66 -11.22
N GLY A 209 -20.18 8.08 -10.21
CA GLY A 209 -21.19 7.03 -10.35
C GLY A 209 -20.60 5.63 -10.53
N GLN A 210 -19.29 5.46 -10.30
CA GLN A 210 -18.62 4.16 -10.34
C GLN A 210 -18.57 3.57 -8.92
N LYS A 211 -18.71 2.24 -8.79
CA LYS A 211 -18.43 1.55 -7.52
C LYS A 211 -16.95 1.75 -7.17
N ALA A 212 -16.70 2.14 -5.92
CA ALA A 212 -15.38 2.16 -5.31
C ALA A 212 -15.42 1.40 -3.97
N GLU A 213 -14.24 1.07 -3.43
CA GLU A 213 -14.08 0.65 -2.04
C GLU A 213 -14.60 1.77 -1.10
N ARG A 214 -15.44 1.40 -0.13
CA ARG A 214 -15.80 2.24 1.01
C ARG A 214 -14.57 2.45 1.90
N TYR A 215 -14.52 3.59 2.59
CA TYR A 215 -13.42 3.91 3.49
C TYR A 215 -13.88 4.76 4.67
N GLY A 216 -13.12 4.71 5.77
CA GLY A 216 -13.28 5.57 6.94
C GLY A 216 -11.91 5.91 7.54
N PHE A 217 -11.82 6.99 8.31
CA PHE A 217 -10.64 7.24 9.15
C PHE A 217 -10.89 6.69 10.54
N THR A 218 -9.94 5.92 11.05
CA THR A 218 -9.98 5.34 12.40
C THR A 218 -8.78 5.77 13.21
N GLU A 219 -8.97 5.96 14.51
CA GLU A 219 -7.88 5.81 15.47
C GLU A 219 -7.55 4.31 15.57
N LEU A 220 -6.31 3.90 15.29
CA LEU A 220 -5.84 2.52 15.45
C LEU A 220 -4.92 2.42 16.67
N LYS A 221 -5.23 1.50 17.57
CA LYS A 221 -4.37 1.10 18.68
C LYS A 221 -3.99 -0.37 18.56
N VAL A 222 -2.74 -0.72 18.87
CA VAL A 222 -2.27 -2.11 18.85
C VAL A 222 -1.64 -2.47 20.20
N ASN A 223 -2.17 -3.50 20.87
CA ASN A 223 -1.85 -3.82 22.26
C ASN A 223 -1.92 -2.56 23.15
N ASN A 224 -0.94 -2.36 24.04
CA ASN A 224 -0.85 -1.21 24.94
C ASN A 224 0.00 -0.04 24.37
N ARG A 225 0.10 0.08 23.04
CA ARG A 225 0.90 1.13 22.37
C ARG A 225 0.10 2.43 22.19
N PRO A 226 0.77 3.56 21.85
CA PRO A 226 0.08 4.76 21.41
C PRO A 226 -0.84 4.48 20.23
N ALA A 227 -1.94 5.23 20.15
CA ALA A 227 -2.84 5.15 19.01
C ALA A 227 -2.37 6.05 17.86
N ALA A 228 -2.73 5.71 16.63
CA ALA A 228 -2.39 6.47 15.44
C ALA A 228 -3.52 6.45 14.40
N THR A 229 -3.73 7.57 13.72
CA THR A 229 -4.77 7.69 12.67
C THR A 229 -4.44 6.82 11.46
N ARG A 230 -5.40 6.01 10.99
CA ARG A 230 -5.26 5.21 9.76
C ARG A 230 -6.47 5.36 8.85
N LEU A 231 -6.24 5.15 7.56
CA LEU A 231 -7.30 4.95 6.59
C LEU A 231 -7.71 3.48 6.64
N MET A 232 -8.93 3.22 7.07
CA MET A 232 -9.59 1.92 6.96
C MET A 232 -10.33 1.87 5.62
N VAL A 233 -10.22 0.76 4.91
CA VAL A 233 -10.80 0.56 3.58
C VAL A 233 -11.43 -0.83 3.49
N GLU A 234 -12.57 -0.91 2.82
CA GLU A 234 -13.21 -2.15 2.37
C GLU A 234 -12.17 -3.08 1.71
N ALA A 235 -12.28 -4.38 1.93
CA ALA A 235 -11.46 -5.37 1.25
C ALA A 235 -12.33 -6.11 0.23
N PRO A 236 -12.22 -5.79 -1.07
CA PRO A 236 -13.06 -6.43 -2.09
C PRO A 236 -12.92 -7.95 -2.12
N ASP A 237 -14.05 -8.62 -1.97
CA ASP A 237 -14.25 -10.07 -1.94
C ASP A 237 -15.35 -10.48 -2.95
N THR A 238 -15.99 -11.63 -2.73
CA THR A 238 -17.11 -12.10 -3.56
C THR A 238 -18.32 -11.19 -3.46
N ASP A 239 -18.69 -10.74 -2.25
CA ASP A 239 -19.89 -9.92 -2.01
C ASP A 239 -19.73 -8.53 -2.65
N TYR A 240 -18.50 -7.98 -2.64
CA TYR A 240 -18.16 -6.81 -3.44
C TYR A 240 -18.39 -7.03 -4.94
N ALA A 241 -18.06 -8.20 -5.47
CA ALA A 241 -18.22 -8.54 -6.88
C ALA A 241 -19.69 -8.67 -7.29
N GLU A 242 -20.52 -9.30 -6.45
CA GLU A 242 -21.96 -9.40 -6.66
C GLU A 242 -22.61 -8.02 -6.76
N GLY A 243 -22.20 -7.08 -5.91
CA GLY A 243 -22.66 -5.69 -5.91
C GLY A 243 -22.21 -4.82 -7.10
N VAL A 244 -21.39 -5.33 -8.04
CA VAL A 244 -20.89 -4.58 -9.22
C VAL A 244 -21.58 -4.97 -10.53
N ALA A 245 -22.11 -6.19 -10.63
CA ALA A 245 -22.59 -6.77 -11.89
C ALA A 245 -23.88 -7.59 -11.72
N ASP A 246 -24.84 -7.04 -10.96
CA ASP A 246 -26.16 -7.65 -10.70
C ASP A 246 -26.06 -9.12 -10.24
N GLY A 247 -25.13 -9.43 -9.33
CA GLY A 247 -24.86 -10.79 -8.83
C GLY A 247 -24.00 -11.67 -9.73
N ASN A 248 -23.58 -11.21 -10.92
CA ASN A 248 -22.86 -12.01 -11.93
C ASN A 248 -21.38 -11.58 -12.09
N GLY A 249 -20.80 -10.96 -11.06
CA GLY A 249 -19.43 -10.46 -11.08
C GLY A 249 -18.38 -11.51 -10.67
N VAL A 250 -17.22 -11.50 -11.33
CA VAL A 250 -16.01 -12.19 -10.85
C VAL A 250 -14.92 -11.15 -10.61
N LEU A 251 -14.37 -11.15 -9.40
CA LEU A 251 -13.33 -10.20 -9.00
C LEU A 251 -11.94 -10.70 -9.41
N TYR A 252 -11.25 -9.92 -10.24
CA TYR A 252 -9.86 -10.16 -10.62
C TYR A 252 -8.94 -9.12 -10.00
N LYS A 253 -7.88 -9.58 -9.34
CA LYS A 253 -6.83 -8.70 -8.80
C LYS A 253 -5.68 -8.55 -9.77
N ALA A 254 -5.57 -7.39 -10.40
CA ALA A 254 -4.39 -7.00 -11.16
C ALA A 254 -3.11 -7.15 -10.30
N ARG A 255 -2.08 -7.78 -10.86
CA ARG A 255 -0.77 -7.93 -10.21
C ARG A 255 0.13 -6.77 -10.63
N ALA A 256 1.04 -6.35 -9.75
CA ALA A 256 1.95 -5.22 -10.02
C ALA A 256 2.91 -5.46 -11.22
N ASN A 257 3.08 -6.71 -11.62
CA ASN A 257 3.84 -7.16 -12.78
C ASN A 257 2.93 -7.78 -13.88
N GLY A 258 1.61 -7.62 -13.78
CA GLY A 258 0.68 -8.06 -14.81
C GLY A 258 0.54 -7.01 -15.90
N SER A 259 0.38 -7.45 -17.14
CA SER A 259 0.03 -6.59 -18.28
C SER A 259 -1.27 -7.07 -18.92
N PHE A 260 -1.86 -6.22 -19.76
CA PHE A 260 -2.97 -6.57 -20.65
C PHE A 260 -2.47 -6.77 -22.10
N ASP A 261 -1.22 -7.22 -22.26
CA ASP A 261 -0.63 -7.43 -23.58
C ASP A 261 -1.32 -8.61 -24.28
N TYR A 262 -1.76 -8.39 -25.52
CA TYR A 262 -2.38 -9.42 -26.35
C TYR A 262 -1.40 -10.58 -26.60
N GLN A 263 -1.79 -11.81 -26.24
CA GLN A 263 -0.93 -13.00 -26.34
C GLN A 263 -1.13 -13.81 -27.64
N GLY A 264 -2.06 -13.39 -28.52
CA GLY A 264 -2.54 -14.18 -29.66
C GLY A 264 -3.89 -14.86 -29.38
N ASP A 265 -4.43 -15.49 -30.43
CA ASP A 265 -5.60 -16.37 -30.42
C ASP A 265 -5.21 -17.84 -30.16
#